data_AF-A0A809SEU1-F1
#
_entry.id   AF-A0A809SEU1-F1
#
_cell.length_a   1.000
_cell.length_b   1.000
_cell.length_c   1.000
_cell.angle_alpha   90.00
_cell.angle_beta   90.00
_cell.angle_gamma   90.00
#
_symmetry.space_group_name_H-M   'P 1'
#
loop_
_entity.id
_entity.type
_entity.pdbx_description
1 polymer ?
#
loop_
_entity_poly.entity_id
_entity_poly.type
_entity_poly.pdbx_seq_one_letter_code
_entity_poly.pdbx_strand_id
1 'polypeptide(L)'
;MIKFQKKYEIIFWTLWIFFCVLFGLVSLKHNGAFFGFAVGSLCSYIMFKITLILIFNNSTNKLFIYLLNILKMFIFFIFILTIIYLILMTNNLYTKNNLNYPINFFYYLGGINLNLIVILIHYLLEIKGGKIGRNKK
;
A
#
# COMPACT_ATOMS: atom_id res chain seq x y z
N MET A 1 -20.26 -10.16 -1.52
CA MET A 1 -19.33 -9.08 -1.94
C MET A 1 -19.35 -7.89 -0.99
N ILE A 2 -20.50 -7.28 -0.69
CA ILE A 2 -20.61 -6.10 0.21
C ILE A 2 -19.95 -6.34 1.59
N LYS A 3 -20.12 -7.52 2.20
CA LYS A 3 -19.49 -7.89 3.47
C LYS A 3 -17.95 -7.99 3.39
N PHE A 4 -17.39 -8.38 2.24
CA PHE A 4 -15.94 -8.43 2.01
C PHE A 4 -15.39 -7.01 1.91
N GLN A 5 -16.01 -6.18 1.05
CA GLN A 5 -15.60 -4.79 0.85
C GLN A 5 -15.60 -4.01 2.16
N LYS A 6 -16.70 -4.05 2.93
CA LYS A 6 -16.77 -3.36 4.22
C LYS A 6 -15.67 -3.80 5.17
N LYS A 7 -15.38 -5.10 5.23
CA LYS A 7 -14.30 -5.62 6.10
C LYS A 7 -12.93 -5.15 5.64
N TYR A 8 -12.68 -5.15 4.34
CA TYR A 8 -11.44 -4.69 3.73
C TYR A 8 -11.22 -3.18 3.93
N GLU A 9 -12.28 -2.37 3.76
CA GLU A 9 -12.29 -0.93 4.06
C GLU A 9 -11.98 -0.65 5.53
N ILE A 10 -12.64 -1.34 6.46
CA ILE A 10 -12.39 -1.17 7.90
C ILE A 10 -10.93 -1.46 8.23
N ILE A 11 -10.37 -2.57 7.74
CA ILE A 11 -8.97 -2.91 8.02
C ILE A 11 -8.02 -1.84 7.47
N PHE A 12 -8.27 -1.34 6.26
CA PHE A 12 -7.47 -0.28 5.65
C PHE A 12 -7.49 1.00 6.50
N TRP A 13 -8.67 1.51 6.83
CA TRP A 13 -8.80 2.77 7.58
C TRP A 13 -8.25 2.67 9.00
N THR A 14 -8.48 1.55 9.68
CA THR A 14 -7.93 1.35 11.03
C THR A 14 -6.40 1.34 11.02
N LEU A 15 -5.77 0.64 10.06
CA LEU A 15 -4.31 0.64 9.92
C LEU A 15 -3.77 2.00 9.49
N TRP A 16 -4.45 2.67 8.57
CA TRP A 16 -4.05 3.99 8.10
C TRP A 16 -4.03 5.00 9.25
N ILE A 17 -5.10 5.08 10.05
CA ILE A 17 -5.16 5.96 11.23
C ILE A 17 -4.05 5.61 12.23
N PHE A 18 -3.88 4.32 12.52
CA PHE A 18 -2.84 3.84 13.44
C PHE A 18 -1.44 4.31 13.00
N PHE A 19 -1.09 4.11 11.73
CA PHE A 19 0.21 4.55 11.21
C PHE A 19 0.32 6.07 11.06
N CYS A 20 -0.76 6.79 10.75
CA CYS A 20 -0.77 8.26 10.76
C CYS A 20 -0.40 8.81 12.13
N VAL A 21 -0.99 8.28 13.21
CA VAL A 21 -0.67 8.68 14.58
C VAL A 21 0.77 8.32 14.92
N LEU A 22 1.19 7.08 14.60
CA LEU A 22 2.55 6.61 14.88
C LEU A 22 3.61 7.49 14.18
N PHE A 23 3.48 7.72 12.87
CA PHE A 23 4.44 8.54 12.13
C PHE A 23 4.31 10.04 12.41
N GLY A 24 3.14 10.50 12.87
CA GLY A 24 2.95 11.84 13.43
C GLY A 24 3.71 12.07 14.74
N LEU A 25 3.85 11.04 15.58
CA LEU A 25 4.72 11.11 16.77
C LEU A 25 6.20 11.03 16.40
N VAL A 26 6.55 10.18 15.43
CA VAL A 26 7.94 10.02 14.95
C VAL A 26 8.46 11.29 14.27
N SER A 27 7.58 12.07 13.62
CA SER A 27 7.97 13.32 12.96
C SER A 27 8.49 14.39 13.91
N LEU A 28 8.20 14.29 15.21
CA LEU A 28 8.78 15.16 16.24
C LEU A 28 10.31 15.05 16.32
N LYS A 29 10.87 13.89 15.94
CA LYS A 29 12.32 13.62 15.95
C LYS A 29 12.90 13.45 14.54
N HIS A 30 12.12 12.95 13.60
CA HIS A 30 12.57 12.67 12.23
C HIS A 30 11.78 13.50 11.22
N ASN A 31 12.40 14.59 10.76
CA ASN A 31 11.83 15.41 9.68
C ASN A 31 11.54 14.54 8.45
N GLY A 32 10.36 14.77 7.88
CA GLY A 32 9.89 14.05 6.68
C GLY A 32 9.31 12.66 6.95
N ALA A 33 9.22 12.18 8.20
CA ALA A 33 8.60 10.89 8.51
C ALA A 33 7.09 10.87 8.22
N PHE A 34 6.35 11.84 8.77
CA PHE A 34 4.91 11.96 8.52
C PHE A 34 4.62 12.27 7.04
N PHE A 35 5.36 13.20 6.44
CA PHE A 35 5.16 13.57 5.04
C PHE A 35 5.49 12.41 4.10
N GLY A 36 6.58 11.67 4.35
CA GLY A 36 6.92 10.45 3.62
C GLY A 36 5.83 9.40 3.70
N PHE A 37 5.36 9.09 4.92
CA PHE A 37 4.26 8.16 5.09
C PHE A 37 2.97 8.63 4.40
N ALA A 38 2.58 9.89 4.55
CA ALA A 38 1.36 10.44 3.96
C ALA A 38 1.35 10.27 2.42
N VAL A 39 2.45 10.65 1.76
CA VAL A 39 2.62 10.47 0.31
C VAL A 39 2.58 8.99 -0.08
N GLY A 40 3.26 8.12 0.67
CA GLY A 40 3.22 6.67 0.39
C GLY A 40 1.83 6.07 0.60
N SER A 41 1.10 6.52 1.62
CA SER A 41 -0.23 6.05 1.96
C SER A 41 -1.29 6.46 0.92
N LEU A 42 -1.11 7.61 0.26
CA LEU A 42 -1.93 8.03 -0.89
C LEU A 42 -1.78 7.05 -2.06
N CYS A 43 -0.54 6.67 -2.40
CA CYS A 43 -0.28 5.64 -3.40
C CYS A 43 -0.94 4.31 -3.01
N SER A 44 -0.86 3.95 -1.73
CA SER A 44 -1.51 2.76 -1.19
C SER A 44 -3.04 2.80 -1.28
N TYR A 45 -3.64 3.97 -1.07
CA TYR A 45 -5.08 4.18 -1.21
C TYR A 45 -5.58 4.02 -2.65
N ILE A 46 -4.81 4.51 -3.63
CA ILE A 46 -5.11 4.27 -5.06
C ILE A 46 -5.10 2.76 -5.34
N MET A 47 -4.08 2.05 -4.87
CA MET A 47 -3.97 0.60 -5.03
C MET A 47 -5.11 -0.15 -4.35
N PHE A 48 -5.52 0.31 -3.17
CA PHE A 48 -6.67 -0.19 -2.43
C PHE A 48 -7.98 -0.06 -3.23
N LYS A 49 -8.23 1.10 -3.85
CA LYS A 49 -9.41 1.30 -4.71
C LYS A 49 -9.39 0.40 -5.94
N ILE A 50 -8.24 0.25 -6.59
CA ILE A 50 -8.06 -0.71 -7.69
C ILE A 50 -8.33 -2.14 -7.22
N THR A 51 -7.89 -2.52 -6.02
CA THR A 51 -8.18 -3.86 -5.43
C THR A 51 -9.69 -4.08 -5.34
N LEU A 52 -10.43 -3.10 -4.81
CA LEU A 52 -11.89 -3.20 -4.67
C LEU A 52 -12.59 -3.38 -6.01
N ILE A 53 -12.17 -2.64 -7.05
CA ILE A 53 -12.72 -2.76 -8.41
C ILE A 53 -12.45 -4.16 -8.98
N LEU A 54 -11.21 -4.67 -8.83
CA LEU A 54 -10.84 -6.00 -9.31
C LEU A 54 -11.65 -7.12 -8.62
N ILE A 55 -11.87 -7.00 -7.31
CA ILE A 55 -12.71 -7.93 -6.55
C ILE A 55 -14.17 -7.84 -7.00
N PHE A 56 -14.64 -6.66 -7.40
CA PHE A 56 -16.01 -6.48 -7.90
C PHE A 56 -16.22 -7.17 -9.25
N ASN A 57 -15.23 -7.09 -10.15
CA ASN A 57 -15.36 -7.59 -11.52
C ASN A 57 -15.07 -9.09 -11.69
N ASN A 58 -14.24 -9.70 -10.82
CA ASN A 58 -13.88 -11.11 -10.93
C ASN A 58 -14.61 -11.98 -9.90
N SER A 59 -15.47 -12.90 -10.36
CA SER A 59 -16.11 -13.94 -9.53
C SER A 59 -15.23 -15.17 -9.32
N THR A 60 -14.08 -15.25 -9.96
CA THR A 60 -13.25 -16.45 -10.04
C THR A 60 -12.18 -16.48 -8.94
N ASN A 61 -12.16 -17.60 -8.22
CA ASN A 61 -11.19 -18.06 -7.21
C ASN A 61 -10.45 -16.96 -6.39
N LYS A 62 -10.85 -16.79 -5.12
CA LYS A 62 -10.26 -15.80 -4.19
C LYS A 62 -8.73 -15.83 -4.14
N LEU A 63 -8.12 -17.01 -4.20
CA LEU A 63 -6.65 -17.19 -4.16
C LEU A 63 -5.96 -16.48 -5.35
N PHE A 64 -6.57 -16.56 -6.54
CA PHE A 64 -6.08 -15.87 -7.73
C PHE A 64 -6.15 -14.34 -7.57
N ILE A 65 -7.22 -13.83 -6.95
CA ILE A 65 -7.37 -12.39 -6.65
C ILE A 65 -6.27 -11.91 -5.68
N TYR A 66 -5.95 -12.70 -4.66
CA TYR A 66 -4.85 -12.39 -3.73
C TYR A 66 -3.50 -12.35 -4.45
N LEU A 67 -3.19 -13.34 -5.29
CA LEU A 67 -1.96 -13.38 -6.10
C LEU A 67 -1.85 -12.19 -7.07
N LEU A 68 -2.93 -11.87 -7.78
CA LEU A 68 -2.97 -10.77 -8.73
C LEU A 68 -2.76 -9.41 -8.04
N ASN A 69 -3.28 -9.26 -6.82
CA ASN A 69 -3.03 -8.07 -6.00
C ASN A 69 -1.60 -7.98 -5.46
N ILE A 70 -0.89 -9.10 -5.24
CA ILE A 70 0.53 -9.07 -4.89
C ILE A 70 1.36 -8.68 -6.12
N LEU A 71 1.08 -9.30 -7.27
CA LEU A 71 1.78 -9.02 -8.53
C LEU A 71 1.66 -7.54 -8.93
N LYS A 72 0.47 -6.95 -8.82
CA LYS A 72 0.29 -5.52 -9.16
C LYS A 72 1.10 -4.60 -8.25
N MET A 73 1.25 -4.93 -6.96
CA MET A 73 2.05 -4.14 -6.03
C MET A 73 3.53 -4.19 -6.41
N PHE A 74 4.00 -5.35 -6.89
CA PHE A 74 5.35 -5.50 -7.42
C PHE A 74 5.58 -4.65 -8.68
N ILE A 75 4.64 -4.69 -9.64
CA ILE A 75 4.68 -3.84 -10.85
C ILE A 75 4.69 -2.36 -10.47
N PHE A 76 3.84 -1.96 -9.53
CA PHE A 76 3.77 -0.57 -9.07
C PHE A 76 5.06 -0.13 -8.35
N PHE A 77 5.69 -1.03 -7.61
CA PHE A 77 6.97 -0.77 -6.96
C PHE A 77 8.07 -0.50 -7.98
N ILE A 78 8.18 -1.35 -9.02
CA ILE A 78 9.11 -1.14 -10.14
C ILE A 78 8.83 0.20 -10.79
N PHE A 79 7.57 0.52 -11.09
CA PHE A 79 7.18 1.78 -11.72
C PHE A 79 7.61 3.01 -10.90
N ILE A 80 7.39 3.00 -9.59
CA ILE A 80 7.82 4.08 -8.69
C ILE A 80 9.35 4.19 -8.67
N LEU A 81 10.09 3.08 -8.57
CA LEU A 81 11.54 3.10 -8.60
C LEU A 81 12.06 3.69 -9.91
N THR A 82 11.45 3.35 -11.04
CA THR A 82 11.79 3.93 -12.35
C THR A 82 11.55 5.43 -12.37
N ILE A 83 10.42 5.92 -11.84
CA ILE A 83 10.15 7.37 -11.74
C ILE A 83 11.20 8.05 -10.87
N ILE A 84 11.50 7.51 -9.69
CA ILE A 84 12.49 8.08 -8.77
C ILE A 84 13.87 8.11 -9.43
N TYR A 85 14.26 7.03 -10.11
CA TYR A 85 15.51 6.96 -10.87
C TYR A 85 15.58 8.03 -11.96
N LEU A 86 14.51 8.21 -12.75
CA LEU A 86 14.43 9.25 -13.77
C LEU A 86 14.56 10.65 -13.16
N ILE A 87 13.84 10.93 -12.06
CA ILE A 87 13.93 12.22 -11.35
C ILE A 87 15.36 12.48 -10.86
N LEU A 88 16.02 11.48 -10.29
CA LEU A 88 17.41 11.59 -9.83
C LEU A 88 18.38 11.79 -11.01
N MET A 89 18.18 11.09 -12.12
CA MET A 89 19.00 11.25 -13.32
C MET A 89 18.84 12.64 -13.92
N THR A 90 17.61 13.16 -14.03
CA THR A 90 17.34 14.52 -14.48
C THR A 90 17.92 15.55 -13.50
N ASN A 91 17.71 15.41 -12.19
CA ASN A 91 18.24 16.36 -11.22
C ASN A 91 19.78 16.35 -11.14
N ASN A 92 20.44 15.20 -11.29
CA ASN A 92 21.90 15.14 -11.38
C ASN A 92 22.43 15.82 -12.64
N LEU A 93 21.65 15.85 -13.73
CA LEU A 93 21.99 16.56 -14.96
C LEU A 93 21.81 18.09 -14.82
N TYR A 94 20.89 18.57 -13.98
CA TYR A 94 20.48 19.98 -13.94
C TYR A 94 20.77 20.73 -12.62
N THR A 95 21.13 20.05 -11.53
CA THR A 95 21.34 20.69 -10.21
C THR A 95 22.53 20.09 -9.45
N LYS A 96 23.57 20.89 -9.24
CA LYS A 96 24.74 20.59 -8.38
C LYS A 96 24.48 20.81 -6.88
N ASN A 97 23.28 21.24 -6.49
CA ASN A 97 22.97 21.64 -5.12
C ASN A 97 22.27 20.50 -4.35
N ASN A 98 22.72 20.28 -3.11
CA ASN A 98 22.16 19.33 -2.15
C ASN A 98 20.64 19.53 -1.99
N LEU A 99 19.86 18.67 -2.63
CA LEU A 99 18.41 18.61 -2.46
C LEU A 99 18.09 18.08 -1.06
N ASN A 100 17.66 18.96 -0.16
CA ASN A 100 16.99 18.56 1.08
C ASN A 100 15.61 18.02 0.72
N TYR A 101 15.49 16.71 0.52
CA TYR A 101 14.21 16.08 0.23
C TYR A 101 13.32 16.09 1.49
N PRO A 102 12.14 16.73 1.45
CA PRO A 102 11.21 16.77 2.57
C PRO A 102 10.51 15.40 2.80
N ILE A 103 10.64 14.48 1.84
CA ILE A 103 10.09 13.14 1.86
C ILE A 103 11.21 12.20 2.29
N ASN A 104 11.05 11.56 3.45
CA ASN A 104 11.95 10.49 3.84
C ASN A 104 11.51 9.16 3.18
N PHE A 105 12.38 8.63 2.33
CA PHE A 105 12.13 7.46 1.49
C PHE A 105 11.72 6.21 2.29
N PHE A 106 12.31 6.01 3.49
CA PHE A 106 11.98 4.85 4.32
C PHE A 106 10.53 4.84 4.78
N TYR A 107 10.02 5.99 5.22
CA TYR A 107 8.63 6.13 5.65
C TYR A 107 7.65 6.11 4.48
N TYR A 108 8.09 6.61 3.32
CA TYR A 108 7.35 6.47 2.05
C TYR A 108 7.14 5.00 1.65
N LEU A 109 8.20 4.17 1.73
CA LEU A 109 8.09 2.73 1.50
C LEU A 109 7.12 2.06 2.48
N GLY A 110 7.15 2.47 3.75
CA GLY A 110 6.18 2.01 4.75
C GLY A 110 4.73 2.35 4.36
N GLY A 111 4.50 3.57 3.88
CA GLY A 111 3.19 4.03 3.40
C GLY A 111 2.68 3.25 2.19
N ILE A 112 3.52 3.03 1.17
CA ILE A 112 3.13 2.30 -0.05
C ILE A 112 2.66 0.88 0.29
N ASN A 113 3.39 0.21 1.17
CA ASN A 113 3.14 -1.19 1.51
C ASN A 113 1.91 -1.43 2.39
N LEU A 114 1.23 -0.37 2.85
CA LEU A 114 0.05 -0.47 3.71
C LEU A 114 -1.06 -1.36 3.09
N ASN A 115 -1.34 -1.21 1.80
CA ASN A 115 -2.33 -2.03 1.09
C ASN A 115 -1.93 -3.51 1.05
N LEU A 116 -0.65 -3.83 0.95
CA LEU A 116 -0.18 -5.22 1.00
C LEU A 116 -0.40 -5.82 2.40
N ILE A 117 -0.14 -5.05 3.45
CA ILE A 117 -0.42 -5.45 4.84
C ILE A 117 -1.92 -5.68 5.04
N VAL A 118 -2.77 -4.79 4.51
CA VAL A 118 -4.23 -4.91 4.57
C VAL A 118 -4.70 -6.20 3.88
N ILE A 119 -4.16 -6.52 2.70
CA ILE A 119 -4.47 -7.74 1.95
C ILE A 119 -4.11 -8.98 2.77
N LEU A 120 -2.91 -9.01 3.36
CA LEU A 120 -2.43 -10.13 4.16
C LEU A 120 -3.30 -10.34 5.41
N ILE A 121 -3.62 -9.27 6.14
CA ILE A 121 -4.49 -9.35 7.33
C ILE A 121 -5.89 -9.83 6.94
N HIS A 122 -6.45 -9.28 5.84
CA HIS A 122 -7.75 -9.72 5.36
C HIS A 122 -7.74 -11.23 5.00
N TYR A 123 -6.71 -11.70 4.31
CA TYR A 123 -6.52 -13.10 3.96
C TYR A 123 -6.42 -14.02 5.20
N LEU A 124 -5.58 -13.65 6.18
CA LEU A 124 -5.42 -14.40 7.43
C LEU A 124 -6.73 -14.51 8.22
N LEU A 125 -7.52 -13.42 8.25
CA LEU A 125 -8.84 -13.42 8.90
C LEU A 125 -9.87 -14.26 8.14
N GLU A 126 -9.75 -14.42 6.82
CA GLU A 126 -10.60 -15.33 6.05
C GLU A 126 -10.23 -16.80 6.25
N ILE A 127 -8.93 -17.12 6.36
CA ILE A 127 -8.44 -18.48 6.68
C ILE A 127 -8.92 -18.89 8.07
N LYS A 128 -8.68 -18.07 9.10
CA LYS A 128 -9.12 -18.36 10.48
C LYS A 128 -10.63 -18.53 10.60
N GLY A 129 -11.39 -17.84 9.75
CA GLY A 129 -12.85 -17.98 9.68
C GLY A 129 -13.34 -19.19 8.89
N GLY A 130 -12.46 -20.08 8.40
CA GLY A 130 -12.81 -21.28 7.63
C GLY A 130 -13.41 -21.01 6.25
N LYS A 131 -13.19 -19.82 5.68
CA LYS A 131 -13.82 -19.36 4.42
C LYS A 131 -12.97 -19.63 3.17
N ILE A 132 -11.72 -20.04 3.35
CA ILE A 132 -10.77 -20.41 2.29
C ILE A 132 -10.45 -21.89 2.51
N GLY A 133 -10.92 -22.76 1.61
CA GLY A 133 -10.80 -24.23 1.74
C GLY A 133 -12.14 -24.99 1.69
N ARG A 134 -13.29 -24.33 1.91
CA ARG A 134 -14.62 -24.89 1.59
C ARG A 134 -14.96 -24.72 0.12
N ASN A 135 -14.07 -25.18 -0.77
CA ASN A 135 -14.50 -25.54 -2.12
C ASN A 135 -14.95 -26.99 -2.07
N LYS A 136 -16.27 -27.17 -2.05
CA LYS A 136 -17.03 -28.35 -2.51
C LYS A 136 -16.53 -29.72 -2.02
N LYS A 137 -17.20 -30.26 -0.99
CA LYS A 137 -17.78 -31.61 -1.16
C LYS A 137 -19.21 -31.40 -1.61
#